data_AF-A0A016VB39-F1
#
_entry.id   AF-A0A016VB39-F1
#
_cell.length_a   1.000
_cell.length_b   1.000
_cell.length_c   1.000
_cell.angle_alpha   90.00
_cell.angle_beta   90.00
_cell.angle_gamma   90.00
#
_symmetry.space_group_name_H-M   'P 1'
#
loop_
_entity.id
_entity.type
_entity.pdbx_description
1 polymer ?
#
loop_
_entity_poly.entity_id
_entity_poly.type
_entity_poly.pdbx_seq_one_letter_code
_entity_poly.pdbx_strand_id
1 'polypeptide(L)'
;MTLPVFAKKVKKLASFQLFNLKLLINGESSRGFNKFKKHYKLKGELGRGGFGIVYRAVRVSDELPVAVKFIDRRTVREWGKINEEQVPMEICMLAKCSKIRGVIRLIDWYSIPEGYLIVMERPYPCVDMFDFIKGQQKLDEEVSSCELC
;
A
#
# COMPACT_ATOMS: atom_id res chain seq x y z
N MET A 1 -23.16 -6.80 -26.26
CA MET A 1 -22.33 -6.74 -25.04
C MET A 1 -20.87 -6.87 -25.44
N THR A 2 -20.10 -5.80 -25.33
CA THR A 2 -18.77 -5.73 -25.95
C THR A 2 -17.74 -6.54 -25.16
N LEU A 3 -16.91 -7.29 -25.89
CA LEU A 3 -15.78 -8.10 -25.44
C LEU A 3 -14.68 -7.40 -24.58
N PRO A 4 -14.51 -6.05 -24.49
CA PRO A 4 -13.38 -5.47 -23.77
C PRO A 4 -13.54 -5.39 -22.23
N VAL A 5 -14.74 -5.59 -21.68
CA VAL A 5 -14.94 -5.52 -20.21
C VAL A 5 -14.48 -6.81 -19.53
N PHE A 6 -14.69 -7.96 -20.17
CA PHE A 6 -14.25 -9.25 -19.65
C PHE A 6 -12.72 -9.40 -19.69
N ALA A 7 -12.09 -8.97 -20.79
CA ALA A 7 -10.63 -8.98 -20.97
C ALA A 7 -9.87 -8.19 -19.90
N LYS A 8 -10.42 -7.07 -19.41
CA LYS A 8 -9.85 -6.31 -18.29
C LYS A 8 -9.89 -7.09 -16.97
N LYS A 9 -10.94 -7.89 -16.76
CA LYS A 9 -11.12 -8.72 -15.55
C LYS A 9 -10.18 -9.94 -15.55
N VAL A 10 -9.92 -10.54 -16.72
CA VAL A 10 -8.97 -11.65 -16.85
C VAL A 10 -7.51 -11.17 -16.69
N LYS A 11 -7.16 -9.98 -17.22
CA LYS A 11 -5.84 -9.35 -16.94
C LYS A 11 -5.64 -9.04 -15.45
N LYS A 12 -6.70 -8.65 -14.74
CA LYS A 12 -6.71 -8.29 -13.31
C LYS A 12 -6.50 -9.50 -12.38
N LEU A 13 -6.98 -10.67 -12.76
CA LEU A 13 -6.74 -11.95 -12.06
C LEU A 13 -5.40 -12.56 -12.45
N ALA A 14 -5.04 -12.51 -13.75
CA ALA A 14 -3.75 -12.97 -14.23
C ALA A 14 -2.60 -12.17 -13.63
N SER A 15 -2.73 -10.85 -13.41
CA SER A 15 -1.70 -10.07 -12.70
C SER A 15 -1.53 -10.52 -11.26
N PHE A 16 -2.60 -10.93 -10.57
CA PHE A 16 -2.58 -11.39 -9.18
C PHE A 16 -2.06 -12.83 -9.06
N GLN A 17 -2.37 -13.71 -10.02
CA GLN A 17 -1.85 -15.07 -10.11
C GLN A 17 -0.41 -15.14 -10.63
N LEU A 18 -0.02 -14.31 -11.62
CA LEU A 18 1.39 -14.19 -12.04
C LEU A 18 2.26 -13.61 -10.92
N PHE A 19 1.76 -12.66 -10.13
CA PHE A 19 2.45 -12.17 -8.94
C PHE A 19 2.79 -13.36 -8.04
N ASN A 20 1.80 -14.19 -7.70
CA ASN A 20 1.99 -15.35 -6.85
C ASN A 20 2.95 -16.41 -7.41
N LEU A 21 2.99 -16.62 -8.73
CA LEU A 21 3.77 -17.71 -9.35
C LEU A 21 5.24 -17.34 -9.61
N LYS A 22 5.57 -16.08 -9.93
CA LYS A 22 6.97 -15.63 -10.09
C LYS A 22 7.71 -15.41 -8.77
N LEU A 23 6.98 -15.18 -7.67
CA LEU A 23 7.52 -14.87 -6.35
C LEU A 23 8.12 -16.07 -5.59
N LEU A 24 7.87 -17.29 -6.05
CA LEU A 24 8.28 -18.52 -5.35
C LEU A 24 9.72 -18.98 -5.67
N ILE A 25 10.39 -18.40 -6.68
CA ILE A 25 11.59 -19.02 -7.26
C ILE A 25 12.93 -18.43 -6.78
N ASN A 26 12.98 -17.23 -6.19
CA ASN A 26 14.28 -16.58 -5.93
C ASN A 26 14.46 -16.07 -4.49
N GLY A 27 15.35 -16.76 -3.75
CA GLY A 27 16.16 -16.25 -2.64
C GLY A 27 15.45 -16.00 -1.31
N GLU A 28 16.01 -16.53 -0.22
CA GLU A 28 15.63 -16.21 1.16
C GLU A 28 16.04 -14.77 1.53
N SER A 29 15.34 -13.77 0.99
CA SER A 29 15.40 -12.42 1.57
C SER A 29 14.66 -12.43 2.91
N SER A 30 15.30 -11.91 3.96
CA SER A 30 14.70 -11.73 5.30
C SER A 30 13.42 -10.87 5.28
N ARG A 31 13.17 -10.15 4.18
CA ARG A 31 11.99 -9.32 3.91
C ARG A 31 11.21 -9.74 2.65
N GLY A 32 11.32 -11.01 2.24
CA GLY A 32 10.65 -11.53 1.05
C GLY A 32 9.13 -11.75 1.19
N PHE A 33 8.47 -12.05 0.06
CA PHE A 33 7.02 -12.21 -0.01
C PHE A 33 6.47 -13.37 0.82
N ASN A 34 7.24 -14.46 0.97
CA ASN A 34 6.85 -15.57 1.84
C ASN A 34 6.71 -15.11 3.30
N LYS A 35 7.54 -14.18 3.75
CA LYS A 35 7.42 -13.60 5.09
C LYS A 35 6.22 -12.66 5.18
N PHE A 36 5.95 -11.87 4.14
CA PHE A 36 4.75 -11.04 4.07
C PHE A 36 3.48 -11.89 4.22
N LYS A 37 3.35 -12.98 3.45
CA LYS A 37 2.19 -13.88 3.48
C LYS A 37 1.93 -14.54 4.84
N LYS A 38 2.97 -14.75 5.64
CA LYS A 38 2.85 -15.30 7.00
C LYS A 38 2.19 -14.30 7.96
N HIS A 39 2.43 -13.00 7.77
CA HIS A 39 1.99 -11.96 8.69
C HIS A 39 0.76 -11.19 8.19
N TYR A 40 0.48 -11.20 6.88
CA TYR A 40 -0.57 -10.37 6.28
C TYR A 40 -1.38 -11.12 5.23
N LYS A 41 -2.70 -10.89 5.27
CA LYS A 41 -3.65 -11.37 4.27
C LYS A 41 -4.13 -10.21 3.41
N LEU A 42 -3.66 -10.15 2.17
CA LEU A 42 -4.17 -9.21 1.16
C LEU A 42 -5.64 -9.45 0.86
N LYS A 43 -6.36 -8.36 0.60
CA LYS A 43 -7.78 -8.32 0.23
C LYS A 43 -7.92 -7.56 -1.10
N GLY A 44 -8.99 -6.79 -1.27
CA GLY A 44 -9.23 -6.01 -2.48
C GLY A 44 -8.36 -4.76 -2.60
N GLU A 45 -8.28 -4.22 -3.81
CA GLU A 45 -7.68 -2.90 -4.10
C GLU A 45 -8.48 -1.79 -3.41
N LEU A 46 -7.78 -0.88 -2.73
CA LEU A 46 -8.35 0.37 -2.19
C LEU A 46 -8.43 1.43 -3.28
N GLY A 47 -7.35 1.57 -4.05
CA GLY A 47 -7.23 2.57 -5.09
C GLY A 47 -5.96 2.41 -5.89
N ARG A 48 -5.94 3.09 -7.04
CA ARG A 48 -4.83 3.10 -7.99
C ARG A 48 -4.74 4.46 -8.65
N GLY A 49 -3.53 5.02 -8.70
CA GLY A 49 -3.25 6.32 -9.31
C GLY A 49 -1.77 6.51 -9.58
N GLY A 50 -1.34 7.76 -9.74
CA GLY A 50 0.06 8.10 -10.04
C GLY A 50 1.05 7.64 -8.96
N PHE A 51 0.57 7.46 -7.72
CA PHE A 51 1.37 6.99 -6.60
C PHE A 51 1.49 5.45 -6.53
N GLY A 52 0.93 4.71 -7.49
CA GLY A 52 0.93 3.25 -7.49
C GLY A 52 -0.42 2.65 -7.09
N ILE A 53 -0.37 1.46 -6.49
CA ILE A 53 -1.56 0.67 -6.15
C ILE A 53 -1.58 0.42 -4.64
N VAL A 54 -2.72 0.65 -4.01
CA VAL A 54 -2.91 0.39 -2.58
C VAL A 54 -3.98 -0.68 -2.42
N TYR A 55 -3.73 -1.65 -1.55
CA TYR A 55 -4.62 -2.75 -1.23
C TYR A 55 -5.07 -2.70 0.22
N ARG A 56 -6.29 -3.19 0.48
CA ARG A 56 -6.72 -3.59 1.82
C ARG A 56 -5.95 -4.85 2.20
N ALA A 57 -5.50 -4.93 3.45
CA ALA A 57 -5.01 -6.16 4.03
C ALA A 57 -5.35 -6.21 5.53
N VAL A 58 -5.10 -7.38 6.12
CA VAL A 58 -5.31 -7.64 7.54
C VAL A 58 -4.07 -8.34 8.08
N ARG A 59 -3.54 -7.88 9.21
CA ARG A 59 -2.45 -8.55 9.93
C ARG A 59 -3.01 -9.80 10.61
N VAL A 60 -2.33 -10.93 10.46
CA VAL A 60 -2.81 -12.25 10.87
C VAL A 60 -2.80 -12.41 12.39
N SER A 61 -1.83 -11.81 13.08
CA SER A 61 -1.64 -12.01 14.53
C SER A 61 -2.76 -11.43 15.40
N ASP A 62 -3.40 -10.36 14.96
CA ASP A 62 -4.32 -9.55 15.77
C ASP A 62 -5.47 -8.95 14.96
N GLU A 63 -5.66 -9.41 13.73
CA GLU A 63 -6.68 -8.94 12.79
C GLU A 63 -6.64 -7.43 12.49
N LEU A 64 -5.51 -6.76 12.76
CA LEU A 64 -5.38 -5.33 12.54
C LEU A 64 -5.59 -4.98 11.07
N PRO A 65 -6.52 -4.07 10.74
CA PRO A 65 -6.67 -3.56 9.38
C PRO A 65 -5.46 -2.73 8.97
N VAL A 66 -4.89 -3.05 7.80
CA VAL A 66 -3.73 -2.35 7.25
C VAL A 66 -3.92 -2.01 5.78
N ALA A 67 -3.14 -1.05 5.30
CA ALA A 67 -3.05 -0.68 3.90
C ALA A 67 -1.70 -1.18 3.37
N VAL A 68 -1.70 -1.76 2.17
CA VAL A 68 -0.47 -2.25 1.54
C VAL A 68 -0.28 -1.53 0.21
N LYS A 69 0.73 -0.69 0.13
CA LYS A 69 1.12 -0.01 -1.11
C LYS A 69 2.18 -0.82 -1.83
N PHE A 70 1.97 -1.08 -3.12
CA PHE A 70 2.98 -1.66 -3.99
C PHE A 70 3.69 -0.57 -4.81
N ILE A 71 5.02 -0.60 -4.77
CA ILE A 71 5.89 0.26 -5.59
C ILE A 71 6.71 -0.64 -6.51
N ASP A 72 6.58 -0.46 -7.82
CA ASP A 72 7.42 -1.15 -8.80
C ASP A 72 8.87 -0.66 -8.68
N ARG A 73 9.82 -1.59 -8.57
CA ARG A 73 11.24 -1.28 -8.39
C ARG A 73 11.79 -0.36 -9.49
N ARG A 74 11.27 -0.47 -10.71
CA ARG A 74 11.68 0.32 -11.88
C ARG A 74 11.23 1.78 -11.80
N THR A 75 10.22 2.07 -10.97
CA THR A 75 9.66 3.40 -10.79
C THR A 75 10.31 4.18 -9.65
N VAL A 76 11.18 3.53 -8.86
CA VAL A 76 11.89 4.15 -7.74
C VAL A 76 12.97 5.09 -8.28
N ARG A 77 12.74 6.40 -8.16
CA ARG A 77 13.67 7.45 -8.58
C ARG A 77 14.64 7.86 -7.49
N GLU A 78 14.19 7.81 -6.25
CA GLU A 78 14.93 8.26 -5.08
C GLU A 78 15.08 7.16 -4.04
N TRP A 79 16.27 7.10 -3.46
CA TRP A 79 16.69 6.04 -2.55
C TRP A 79 17.19 6.64 -1.24
N GLY A 80 16.81 6.00 -0.14
CA GLY A 80 17.31 6.27 1.21
C GLY A 80 17.90 5.02 1.84
N LYS A 81 18.18 5.09 3.14
CA LYS A 81 18.68 3.97 3.93
C LYS A 81 17.94 3.84 5.25
N ILE A 82 17.67 2.60 5.66
CA ILE A 82 17.21 2.25 7.01
C ILE A 82 18.13 1.13 7.51
N ASN A 83 18.83 1.34 8.63
CA ASN A 83 19.78 0.36 9.20
C ASN A 83 20.77 -0.18 8.15
N GLU A 84 21.38 0.71 7.35
CA GLU A 84 22.24 0.40 6.19
C GLU A 84 21.59 -0.32 5.00
N GLU A 85 20.32 -0.72 5.09
CA GLU A 85 19.58 -1.31 3.97
C GLU A 85 19.04 -0.21 3.03
N GLN A 86 19.36 -0.31 1.74
CA GLN A 86 18.90 0.64 0.73
C GLN A 86 17.42 0.41 0.42
N VAL A 87 16.61 1.45 0.56
CA VAL A 87 15.15 1.40 0.38
C VAL A 87 14.65 2.59 -0.43
N PRO A 88 13.47 2.50 -1.08
CA PRO A 88 12.79 3.66 -1.64
C PRO A 88 12.69 4.80 -0.63
N MET A 89 12.89 6.03 -1.10
CA MET A 89 12.81 7.22 -0.24
C MET A 89 11.49 7.31 0.52
N GLU A 90 10.39 6.86 -0.09
CA GLU A 90 9.07 6.80 0.54
C GLU A 90 9.07 5.99 1.85
N ILE A 91 9.72 4.82 1.87
CA ILE A 91 9.84 3.99 3.07
C ILE A 91 10.69 4.69 4.13
N CYS A 92 11.79 5.31 3.71
CA CYS A 92 12.68 6.07 4.59
C CYS A 92 11.96 7.24 5.28
N MET A 93 11.18 8.01 4.52
CA MET A 93 10.44 9.15 5.04
C MET A 93 9.33 8.71 6.01
N LEU A 94 8.55 7.69 5.66
CA LEU A 94 7.51 7.16 6.56
C LEU A 94 8.09 6.62 7.87
N ALA A 95 9.27 5.98 7.82
CA ALA A 95 9.96 5.52 9.03
C ALA A 95 10.36 6.69 9.94
N LYS A 96 10.91 7.77 9.37
CA LYS A 96 11.30 8.99 10.10
C LYS A 96 10.09 9.71 10.71
N CYS A 97 8.97 9.74 9.99
CA CYS A 97 7.75 10.41 10.43
C CYS A 97 6.84 9.54 11.33
N SER A 98 7.24 8.32 11.67
CA SER A 98 6.40 7.35 12.40
C SER A 98 5.89 7.82 13.77
N LYS A 99 6.53 8.84 14.37
CA LYS A 99 6.15 9.42 15.67
C LYS A 99 5.36 10.73 15.54
N ILE A 100 5.14 11.23 14.33
CA ILE A 100 4.42 12.49 14.08
C ILE A 100 2.93 12.19 14.05
N ARG A 101 2.15 12.93 14.86
CA ARG A 101 0.69 12.84 14.88
C ARG A 101 0.11 13.25 13.52
N GLY A 102 -0.97 12.59 13.08
CA GLY A 102 -1.61 12.85 11.79
C GLY A 102 -0.91 12.23 10.57
N VAL A 103 0.29 11.67 10.73
CA VAL A 103 0.99 10.97 9.64
C VAL A 103 0.69 9.47 9.70
N ILE A 104 0.24 8.92 8.57
CA ILE A 104 0.04 7.47 8.41
C ILE A 104 1.33 6.72 8.74
N ARG A 105 1.28 5.93 9.81
CA ARG A 105 2.44 5.19 10.33
C ARG A 105 2.82 4.00 9.45
N LEU A 106 4.12 3.87 9.24
CA LEU A 106 4.74 2.65 8.72
C LEU A 106 4.66 1.55 9.78
N ILE A 107 4.06 0.40 9.43
CA ILE A 107 4.03 -0.78 10.28
C ILE A 107 5.19 -1.71 9.91
N ASP A 108 5.36 -1.97 8.62
CA ASP A 108 6.40 -2.86 8.11
C ASP A 108 6.64 -2.63 6.61
N TRP A 109 7.67 -3.25 6.06
CA TRP A 109 7.90 -3.24 4.61
C TRP A 109 8.67 -4.48 4.14
N TYR A 110 8.40 -4.86 2.90
CA TYR A 110 8.92 -6.07 2.27
C TYR A 110 9.55 -5.74 0.93
N SER A 111 10.64 -6.43 0.62
CA SER A 111 11.34 -6.34 -0.66
C SER A 111 11.06 -7.61 -1.45
N ILE A 112 10.55 -7.45 -2.66
CA ILE A 112 10.22 -8.54 -3.57
C ILE A 112 10.89 -8.27 -4.93
N PRO A 113 11.10 -9.29 -5.77
CA PRO A 113 11.77 -9.11 -7.07
C PRO A 113 11.16 -7.99 -7.93
N GLU A 114 9.84 -7.85 -7.91
CA GLU A 114 9.11 -6.84 -8.69
C GLU A 114 9.16 -5.43 -8.06
N GLY A 115 9.47 -5.29 -6.78
CA GLY A 115 9.24 -4.04 -6.08
C GLY A 115 9.22 -4.12 -4.56
N TYR A 116 8.48 -3.20 -3.96
CA TYR A 116 8.35 -3.08 -2.53
C TYR A 116 6.89 -3.10 -2.12
N LEU A 117 6.62 -3.75 -0.98
CA LEU A 117 5.33 -3.67 -0.30
C LEU A 117 5.52 -2.83 0.96
N ILE A 118 4.82 -1.71 1.05
CA ILE A 118 4.80 -0.85 2.23
C ILE A 118 3.52 -1.16 2.99
N VAL A 119 3.66 -1.65 4.23
CA VAL A 119 2.54 -1.94 5.13
C VAL A 119 2.36 -0.76 6.06
N MET A 120 1.18 -0.16 6.00
CA MET A 120 0.86 1.08 6.69
C MET A 120 -0.40 0.90 7.54
N GLU A 121 -0.55 1.74 8.55
CA GLU A 121 -1.81 1.80 9.28
C GLU A 121 -2.97 2.15 8.33
N ARG A 122 -4.14 1.61 8.64
CA ARG A 122 -5.36 1.91 7.92
C ARG A 122 -6.46 2.23 8.92
N PRO A 123 -6.75 3.52 9.15
CA PRO A 123 -7.94 3.90 9.90
C PRO A 123 -9.17 3.22 9.31
N TYR A 124 -10.07 2.74 10.15
CA TYR A 124 -11.32 2.15 9.71
C TYR A 124 -12.42 2.39 10.75
N PRO A 125 -13.57 2.97 10.34
CA PRO A 125 -13.92 3.44 8.99
C PRO A 125 -13.05 4.63 8.52
N CYS A 126 -12.85 4.76 7.21
CA CYS A 126 -12.11 5.89 6.62
C CYS A 126 -12.65 6.24 5.24
N VAL A 127 -12.54 7.51 4.88
CA VAL A 127 -12.75 8.06 3.54
C VAL A 127 -11.58 8.99 3.24
N ASP A 128 -11.06 8.97 2.02
CA ASP A 128 -10.04 9.95 1.65
C ASP A 128 -10.68 11.33 1.44
N MET A 129 -9.90 12.38 1.66
CA MET A 129 -10.43 13.75 1.60
C MET A 129 -10.97 14.12 0.22
N PHE A 130 -10.44 13.53 -0.86
CA PHE A 130 -10.91 13.83 -2.21
C PHE A 130 -12.31 13.28 -2.44
N ASP A 131 -12.58 12.05 -2.03
CA ASP A 131 -13.91 11.47 -2.06
C ASP A 131 -14.87 12.14 -1.07
N PHE A 132 -14.39 12.54 0.12
CA PHE A 132 -15.19 13.32 1.08
C PHE A 132 -15.64 14.66 0.48
N ILE A 133 -14.71 15.44 -0.07
CA ILE A 133 -15.01 16.73 -0.69
C ILE A 133 -15.94 16.56 -1.89
N LYS A 134 -15.72 15.54 -2.74
CA LYS A 134 -16.62 15.27 -3.89
C LYS A 134 -18.05 14.99 -3.47
N GLY A 135 -18.25 14.40 -2.29
CA GLY A 135 -19.59 14.17 -1.74
C GLY A 135 -20.27 15.45 -1.26
N GLN A 136 -19.53 16.55 -1.10
CA GLN A 136 -20.01 17.84 -0.62
C GLN A 136 -20.00 18.87 -1.76
N GLN A 137 -21.01 19.76 -1.84
CA GLN A 137 -20.96 20.88 -2.79
C GLN A 137 -20.01 21.99 -2.31
N LYS A 138 -19.94 22.21 -1.00
CA LYS A 138 -19.04 23.14 -0.30
C LYS A 138 -18.73 22.56 1.08
N LEU A 139 -17.53 22.81 1.59
CA LEU A 139 -17.20 22.51 2.98
C LEU A 139 -17.47 23.76 3.82
N ASP A 140 -18.15 23.59 4.94
CA ASP A 140 -18.32 24.66 5.92
C ASP A 140 -16.98 25.00 6.58
N GLU A 141 -16.76 26.27 6.93
CA GLU A 141 -15.50 26.74 7.51
C GLU A 141 -15.17 26.06 8.84
N GLU A 142 -16.17 25.69 9.63
CA GLU A 142 -15.98 24.93 10.88
C GLU A 142 -15.39 23.54 10.62
N VAL A 143 -15.85 22.85 9.58
CA VAL A 143 -15.33 21.54 9.17
C VAL A 143 -13.94 21.68 8.55
N SER A 144 -13.70 22.81 7.88
CA SER A 144 -12.42 23.12 7.21
C SER A 144 -11.32 23.51 8.21
N SER A 145 -11.71 24.12 9.33
CA SER A 145 -10.81 24.60 10.39
C SER A 145 -10.54 23.55 11.46
N CYS A 146 -11.27 22.44 11.45
CA CYS A 146 -11.14 21.40 12.47
C CYS A 146 -9.80 20.67 12.30
N GLU A 147 -8.92 20.84 13.30
CA GLU A 147 -7.63 20.14 13.42
C GLU A 147 -7.84 18.63 13.70
N LEU A 148 -8.29 17.89 12.69
CA LEU A 148 -8.31 16.43 12.71
C LEU A 148 -7.01 15.89 12.11
N CYS A 149 -5.92 16.04 12.87
CA CYS A 149 -4.65 15.31 12.72
C CYS A 149 -3.97 15.14 14.09
#